data_AF-C4GMW5-F1
#
_entry.id   AF-C4GMW5-F1
#
_cell.length_a   1.000
_cell.length_b   1.000
_cell.length_c   1.000
_cell.angle_alpha   90.00
_cell.angle_beta   90.00
_cell.angle_gamma   90.00
#
_symmetry.space_group_name_H-M   'P 1'
#
loop_
_entity.id
_entity.type
_entity.pdbx_description
1 polymer ?
#
loop_
_entity_poly.entity_id
_entity_poly.type
_entity_poly.pdbx_seq_one_letter_code
_entity_poly.pdbx_strand_id
1 'polypeptide(L)'
;MDIPDIASFPQTAVGTAQKIAVCAFAESAELFASEAAFAASQETQELKWAAQSFIPSGMFMDENAPEGARPAARALFTGIVRTAEKRHNTLTQQPFYYCEIATFGGVWSVVYPAEAFADTPQQGNVIQGEYWLTGRLADALAPEATPQAPQKQGFWQKLLGN
;
A
#
# COMPACT_ATOMS: atom_id res chain seq x y z
N MET A 1 -3.76 3.93 -17.11
CA MET A 1 -5.01 3.24 -16.72
C MET A 1 -4.57 2.34 -15.60
N ASP A 2 -4.73 2.83 -14.38
CA ASP A 2 -3.91 2.38 -13.25
C ASP A 2 -4.69 1.37 -12.41
N ILE A 3 -5.39 0.48 -13.11
CA ILE A 3 -6.02 -0.71 -12.59
C ILE A 3 -5.19 -1.87 -13.15
N PRO A 4 -4.22 -2.42 -12.40
CA PRO A 4 -3.31 -3.44 -12.90
C PRO A 4 -4.03 -4.74 -13.31
N ASP A 5 -5.34 -4.84 -13.02
CA ASP A 5 -6.15 -6.01 -13.29
C ASP A 5 -7.48 -5.69 -13.99
N ILE A 6 -7.54 -4.66 -14.84
CA ILE A 6 -8.80 -4.34 -15.54
C ILE A 6 -9.33 -5.50 -16.39
N ALA A 7 -8.44 -6.35 -16.90
CA ALA A 7 -8.81 -7.52 -17.67
C ALA A 7 -9.64 -8.53 -16.86
N SER A 8 -9.57 -8.53 -15.53
CA SER A 8 -10.37 -9.41 -14.67
C SER A 8 -11.77 -8.87 -14.38
N PHE A 9 -12.10 -7.64 -14.79
CA PHE A 9 -13.43 -7.08 -14.56
C PHE A 9 -14.43 -7.74 -15.52
N PRO A 10 -15.42 -8.49 -14.99
CA PRO A 10 -16.44 -9.06 -15.86
C PRO A 10 -17.29 -7.95 -16.44
N GLN A 11 -17.81 -8.14 -17.65
CA GLN A 11 -18.68 -7.15 -18.29
C GLN A 11 -19.94 -6.85 -17.45
N THR A 12 -20.36 -7.80 -16.61
CA THR A 12 -21.46 -7.64 -15.63
C THR A 12 -21.15 -6.67 -14.50
N ALA A 13 -19.89 -6.32 -14.25
CA ALA A 13 -19.51 -5.36 -13.23
C ALA A 13 -19.82 -3.91 -13.66
N VAL A 14 -19.97 -3.64 -14.96
CA VAL A 14 -20.24 -2.30 -15.49
C VAL A 14 -21.57 -1.77 -14.96
N GLY A 15 -21.57 -0.56 -14.41
CA GLY A 15 -22.77 0.10 -13.89
C GLY A 15 -23.29 -0.46 -12.56
N THR A 16 -22.52 -1.33 -11.90
CA THR A 16 -22.88 -1.92 -10.60
C THR A 16 -21.88 -1.52 -9.52
N ALA A 17 -22.33 -1.51 -8.25
CA ALA A 17 -21.43 -1.31 -7.12
C ALA A 17 -20.53 -2.55 -6.96
N GLN A 18 -19.21 -2.33 -6.90
CA GLN A 18 -18.22 -3.38 -6.75
C GLN A 18 -17.38 -3.15 -5.50
N LYS A 19 -16.98 -4.23 -4.83
CA LYS A 19 -15.99 -4.17 -3.75
C LYS A 19 -14.60 -4.21 -4.36
N ILE A 20 -13.77 -3.25 -4.00
CA ILE A 20 -12.38 -3.15 -4.46
C ILE A 20 -11.46 -3.32 -3.25
N ALA A 21 -10.49 -4.22 -3.37
CA ALA A 21 -9.34 -4.26 -2.47
C ALA A 21 -8.31 -3.27 -2.99
N VAL A 22 -8.07 -2.20 -2.21
CA VAL A 22 -7.13 -1.12 -2.56
C VAL A 22 -5.83 -1.32 -1.78
N CYS A 23 -4.71 -1.16 -2.47
CA CYS A 23 -3.38 -1.09 -1.87
C CYS A 23 -2.71 0.24 -2.24
N ALA A 24 -2.19 0.92 -1.23
CA ALA A 24 -1.38 2.12 -1.35
C ALA A 24 0.11 1.74 -1.32
N PHE A 25 0.91 2.44 -2.10
CA PHE A 25 2.35 2.26 -2.19
C PHE A 25 3.00 3.60 -1.89
N ALA A 26 3.83 3.61 -0.85
CA ALA A 26 4.44 4.84 -0.37
C ALA A 26 5.46 5.39 -1.36
N GLU A 27 5.30 6.66 -1.70
CA GLU A 27 6.31 7.47 -2.40
C GLU A 27 7.11 8.30 -1.40
N SER A 28 6.44 8.74 -0.33
CA SER A 28 7.05 9.33 0.85
C SER A 28 6.28 8.87 2.09
N ALA A 29 6.97 8.77 3.21
CA ALA A 29 6.36 8.42 4.48
C ALA A 29 7.17 8.97 5.65
N GLU A 30 6.48 9.55 6.63
CA GLU A 30 7.04 9.94 7.91
C GLU A 30 6.30 9.22 9.03
N LEU A 31 7.06 8.61 9.94
CA LEU A 31 6.56 7.79 11.05
C LEU A 31 6.67 8.58 12.36
N PHE A 32 5.56 8.66 13.08
CA PHE A 32 5.48 9.28 14.39
C PHE A 32 5.07 8.23 15.43
N ALA A 33 5.65 8.32 16.63
CA ALA A 33 5.43 7.33 17.69
C ALA A 33 3.97 7.26 18.16
N SER A 34 3.22 8.36 18.08
CA SER A 34 1.83 8.46 18.52
C SER A 34 1.15 9.70 17.93
N GLU A 35 -0.17 9.81 18.12
CA GLU A 35 -0.94 11.02 17.79
C GLU A 35 -0.41 12.27 18.53
N ALA A 36 0.03 12.12 19.77
CA ALA A 36 0.60 13.23 20.54
C ALA A 36 1.93 13.70 19.94
N ALA A 37 2.80 12.77 19.52
CA ALA A 37 4.06 13.11 18.84
C ALA A 37 3.80 13.79 17.47
N PHE A 38 2.79 13.32 16.74
CA PHE A 38 2.37 13.94 15.48
C PHE A 38 1.79 15.34 15.68
N ALA A 39 1.00 15.57 16.74
CA ALA A 39 0.50 16.89 17.07
C ALA A 39 1.64 17.85 17.46
N ALA A 40 2.61 17.37 18.23
CA ALA A 40 3.78 18.14 18.65
C ALA A 40 4.68 18.54 17.46
N SER A 41 4.84 17.68 16.45
CA SER A 41 5.66 17.99 15.26
C SER A 41 5.10 19.14 14.40
N GLN A 42 3.84 19.52 14.63
CA GLN A 42 3.13 20.54 13.85
C GLN A 42 2.80 21.79 14.66
N GLU A 43 3.33 21.94 15.89
CA GLU A 43 2.99 23.07 16.76
C GLU A 43 3.26 24.44 16.13
N THR A 44 4.34 24.52 15.35
CA THR A 44 4.77 25.74 14.66
C THR A 44 4.19 25.90 13.25
N GLN A 45 3.35 24.96 12.79
CA GLN A 45 2.75 25.02 11.46
C GLN A 45 1.44 25.82 11.50
N GLU A 46 1.23 26.69 10.50
CA GLU A 46 -0.01 27.46 10.37
C GLU A 46 -1.21 26.55 10.06
N LEU A 47 -0.99 25.52 9.24
CA LEU A 47 -1.99 24.50 8.92
C LEU A 47 -1.62 23.21 9.63
N LYS A 48 -2.55 22.69 10.44
CA LYS A 48 -2.39 21.42 11.15
C LYS A 48 -3.17 20.32 10.47
N TRP A 49 -2.55 19.17 10.32
CA TRP A 49 -3.14 17.96 9.79
C TRP A 49 -3.80 17.17 10.91
N ALA A 50 -4.95 16.57 10.60
CA ALA A 50 -5.56 15.57 11.47
C ALA A 50 -4.73 14.28 11.46
N ALA A 51 -4.59 13.61 12.62
CA ALA A 51 -3.91 12.33 12.74
C ALA A 51 -4.56 11.20 11.91
N GLN A 52 -5.80 11.43 11.46
CA GLN A 52 -6.48 10.61 10.48
C GLN A 52 -7.07 11.53 9.41
N SER A 53 -6.67 11.33 8.16
CA SER A 53 -7.16 12.11 7.02
C SER A 53 -6.98 11.28 5.73
N PHE A 54 -7.71 11.61 4.67
CA PHE A 54 -7.47 11.05 3.34
C PHE A 54 -7.86 12.08 2.30
N ILE A 55 -6.90 12.48 1.47
CA ILE A 55 -7.09 13.50 0.44
C ILE A 55 -6.71 12.91 -0.91
N PRO A 56 -7.67 12.75 -1.84
CA PRO A 56 -7.35 12.41 -3.22
C PRO A 56 -6.64 13.59 -3.87
N SER A 57 -5.34 13.45 -4.17
CA SER A 57 -4.50 14.55 -4.65
C SER A 57 -4.32 14.58 -6.17
N GLY A 58 -4.66 13.49 -6.88
CA GLY A 58 -4.52 13.39 -8.34
C GLY A 58 -5.82 13.45 -9.14
N MET A 59 -6.97 13.60 -8.49
CA MET A 59 -8.29 13.49 -9.14
C MET A 59 -8.84 14.80 -9.69
N PHE A 60 -8.42 15.94 -9.13
CA PHE A 60 -8.87 17.26 -9.55
C PHE A 60 -7.85 17.87 -10.50
N MET A 61 -8.29 18.19 -11.71
CA MET A 61 -7.48 18.90 -12.69
C MET A 61 -7.66 20.39 -12.53
N ASP A 62 -6.54 21.12 -12.52
CA ASP A 62 -6.55 22.58 -12.67
C ASP A 62 -7.12 22.94 -14.05
N GLU A 63 -7.86 24.05 -14.15
CA GLU A 63 -8.33 24.60 -15.42
C GLU A 63 -7.16 24.91 -16.37
N ASN A 64 -5.97 25.14 -15.81
CA ASN A 64 -4.72 25.38 -16.54
C ASN A 64 -3.90 24.09 -16.79
N ALA A 65 -4.45 22.90 -16.51
CA ALA A 65 -3.74 21.66 -16.73
C ALA A 65 -3.37 21.50 -18.22
N PRO A 66 -2.18 20.96 -18.54
CA PRO A 66 -1.77 20.73 -19.93
C PRO A 66 -2.79 19.90 -20.70
N GLU A 67 -2.93 20.17 -21.99
CA GLU A 67 -3.80 19.39 -22.86
C GLU A 67 -3.40 17.90 -22.82
N GLY A 68 -4.36 17.05 -22.46
CA GLY A 68 -4.13 15.61 -22.27
C GLY A 68 -3.78 15.17 -20.85
N ALA A 69 -3.75 16.06 -19.86
CA ALA A 69 -3.63 15.69 -18.46
C ALA A 69 -4.71 14.66 -18.05
N ARG A 70 -4.32 13.61 -17.33
CA ARG A 70 -5.20 12.52 -16.88
C ARG A 70 -5.19 12.42 -15.36
N PRO A 71 -6.35 12.18 -14.71
CA PRO A 71 -6.39 11.94 -13.27
C PRO A 71 -5.37 10.88 -12.87
N ALA A 72 -4.66 11.13 -11.78
CA ALA A 72 -3.70 10.21 -11.21
C ALA A 72 -4.30 9.55 -9.96
N ALA A 73 -4.09 8.24 -9.82
CA ALA A 73 -4.52 7.48 -8.65
C ALA A 73 -3.59 7.75 -7.45
N ARG A 74 -3.56 8.99 -6.97
CA ARG A 74 -2.73 9.44 -5.84
C ARG A 74 -3.59 9.85 -4.65
N ALA A 75 -3.03 9.64 -3.46
CA ALA A 75 -3.58 10.17 -2.22
C ALA A 75 -2.48 10.69 -1.30
N LEU A 76 -2.79 11.78 -0.61
CA LEU A 76 -2.09 12.23 0.59
C LEU A 76 -2.94 11.79 1.78
N PHE A 77 -2.39 10.97 2.66
CA PHE A 77 -3.12 10.60 3.87
C PHE A 77 -2.22 10.49 5.09
N THR A 78 -2.84 10.78 6.24
CA THR A 78 -2.29 10.50 7.56
C THR A 78 -3.20 9.47 8.22
N GLY A 79 -2.63 8.46 8.88
CA GLY A 79 -3.44 7.50 9.61
C GLY A 79 -2.68 6.75 10.69
N ILE A 80 -3.45 5.99 11.46
CA ILE A 80 -2.96 5.25 12.62
C ILE A 80 -2.71 3.80 12.22
N VAL A 81 -1.52 3.29 12.50
CA VAL A 81 -1.15 1.89 12.27
C VAL A 81 -2.04 0.98 13.13
N ARG A 82 -2.75 0.07 12.48
CA ARG A 82 -3.52 -1.01 13.12
C ARG A 82 -2.68 -2.26 13.27
N THR A 83 -2.07 -2.68 12.16
CA THR A 83 -1.16 -3.82 12.10
C THR A 83 -0.02 -3.47 11.16
N ALA A 84 1.14 -4.08 11.39
CA ALA A 84 2.30 -3.93 10.54
C ALA A 84 3.16 -5.19 10.63
N GLU A 85 3.74 -5.59 9.50
CA GLU A 85 4.65 -6.71 9.43
C GLU A 85 5.68 -6.52 8.32
N LYS A 86 6.86 -7.11 8.51
CA LYS A 86 7.89 -7.19 7.49
C LYS A 86 7.68 -8.42 6.63
N ARG A 87 7.44 -8.22 5.33
CA ARG A 87 7.27 -9.28 4.33
C ARG A 87 8.43 -9.26 3.34
N HIS A 88 8.50 -10.28 2.48
CA HIS A 88 9.46 -10.35 1.39
C HIS A 88 8.72 -10.47 0.07
N ASN A 89 9.15 -9.72 -0.94
CA ASN A 89 8.60 -9.80 -2.28
C ASN A 89 8.89 -11.20 -2.85
N THR A 90 7.87 -11.90 -3.34
CA THR A 90 8.04 -13.28 -3.81
C THR A 90 8.92 -13.41 -5.06
N LEU A 91 8.99 -12.34 -5.87
CA LEU A 91 9.81 -12.30 -7.09
C LEU A 91 11.25 -11.86 -6.79
N THR A 92 11.43 -10.73 -6.10
CA THR A 92 12.75 -10.13 -5.89
C THR A 92 13.43 -10.57 -4.59
N GLN A 93 12.67 -11.20 -3.68
CA GLN A 93 13.07 -11.54 -2.31
C GLN A 93 13.48 -10.31 -1.47
N GLN A 94 13.26 -9.10 -1.96
CA GLN A 94 13.55 -7.88 -1.20
C GLN A 94 12.51 -7.70 -0.07
N PRO A 95 12.94 -7.28 1.12
CA PRO A 95 12.04 -7.00 2.22
C PRO A 95 11.22 -5.73 1.95
N PHE A 96 10.01 -5.69 2.50
CA PHE A 96 9.15 -4.51 2.53
C PHE A 96 8.26 -4.56 3.77
N TYR A 97 7.71 -3.43 4.19
CA TYR A 97 6.70 -3.38 5.25
C TYR A 97 5.30 -3.37 4.65
N TYR A 98 4.43 -4.23 5.17
CA TYR A 98 2.99 -4.17 4.92
C TYR A 98 2.31 -3.65 6.19
N CYS A 99 1.46 -2.63 6.05
CA CYS A 99 0.71 -2.06 7.15
C CYS A 99 -0.78 -1.96 6.81
N GLU A 100 -1.63 -2.10 7.82
CA GLU A 100 -3.01 -1.65 7.78
C GLU A 100 -3.12 -0.30 8.49
N ILE A 101 -3.47 0.75 7.74
CA ILE A 101 -3.53 2.12 8.24
C ILE A 101 -4.98 2.57 8.32
N ALA A 102 -5.43 2.94 9.52
CA ALA A 102 -6.75 3.49 9.73
C ALA A 102 -6.77 5.00 9.50
N THR A 103 -7.61 5.46 8.58
CA THR A 103 -8.00 6.86 8.39
C THR A 103 -9.49 7.03 8.70
N PHE A 104 -10.03 8.26 8.65
CA PHE A 104 -11.49 8.46 8.73
C PHE A 104 -12.24 7.85 7.54
N GLY A 105 -11.57 7.64 6.41
CA GLY A 105 -12.15 7.04 5.21
C GLY A 105 -12.17 5.51 5.20
N GLY A 106 -11.58 4.87 6.21
CA GLY A 106 -11.50 3.41 6.31
C GLY A 106 -10.11 2.90 6.67
N VAL A 107 -9.90 1.60 6.52
CA VAL A 107 -8.59 0.94 6.73
C VAL A 107 -7.98 0.63 5.38
N TRP A 108 -6.74 1.04 5.18
CA TRP A 108 -6.02 0.93 3.93
C TRP A 108 -4.86 -0.05 4.06
N SER A 109 -4.71 -0.94 3.09
CA SER A 109 -3.46 -1.70 2.92
C SER A 109 -2.40 -0.77 2.35
N VAL A 110 -1.23 -0.72 2.98
CA VAL A 110 -0.14 0.15 2.56
C VAL A 110 1.17 -0.63 2.56
N VAL A 111 1.98 -0.45 1.53
CA VAL A 111 3.33 -1.00 1.48
C VAL A 111 4.39 0.09 1.46
N TYR A 112 5.47 -0.17 2.20
CA TYR A 112 6.62 0.72 2.30
C TYR A 112 7.90 -0.06 1.98
N PRO A 113 8.88 0.57 1.29
CA PRO A 113 10.19 -0.03 1.11
C PRO A 113 10.86 -0.24 2.49
N ALA A 114 11.75 -1.22 2.62
CA ALA A 114 12.33 -1.58 3.92
C ALA A 114 13.19 -0.46 4.53
N GLU A 115 13.72 0.43 3.70
CA GLU A 115 14.48 1.62 4.08
C GLU A 115 13.60 2.80 4.54
N ALA A 116 12.27 2.74 4.38
CA ALA A 116 11.38 3.81 4.82
C ALA A 116 11.45 4.03 6.33
N PHE A 117 11.69 2.96 7.10
CA PHE A 117 11.70 2.99 8.56
C PHE A 117 12.86 2.17 9.11
N ALA A 118 13.40 2.61 10.25
CA ALA A 118 14.48 1.91 10.94
C ALA A 118 14.07 0.52 11.45
N ASP A 119 12.80 0.37 11.85
CA ASP A 119 12.19 -0.89 12.27
C ASP A 119 10.72 -0.95 11.83
N THR A 120 10.08 -2.10 12.02
CA THR A 120 8.68 -2.34 11.73
C THR A 120 7.81 -1.33 12.50
N PRO A 121 6.91 -0.60 11.82
CA PRO A 121 5.94 0.26 12.49
C PRO A 121 5.15 -0.51 13.56
N GLN A 122 4.76 0.17 14.63
CA GLN A 122 4.01 -0.42 15.73
C GLN A 122 2.56 0.05 15.71
N GLN A 123 1.65 -0.77 16.24
CA GLN A 123 0.26 -0.39 16.42
C GLN A 123 0.17 0.92 17.22
N GLY A 124 -0.67 1.86 16.76
CA GLY A 124 -0.84 3.18 17.37
C GLY A 124 0.16 4.24 16.91
N ASN A 125 1.20 3.87 16.15
CA ASN A 125 2.00 4.87 15.44
C ASN A 125 1.14 5.62 14.42
N VAL A 126 1.56 6.84 14.08
CA VAL A 126 0.94 7.64 13.01
C VAL A 126 1.89 7.65 11.83
N ILE A 127 1.38 7.42 10.63
CA ILE A 127 2.13 7.58 9.39
C ILE A 127 1.45 8.62 8.53
N GLN A 128 2.20 9.66 8.14
CA GLN A 128 1.80 10.62 7.11
C GLN A 128 2.61 10.33 5.84
N GLY A 129 1.96 10.35 4.68
CA GLY A 129 2.68 10.12 3.43
C GLY A 129 1.89 10.42 2.17
N GLU A 130 2.61 10.38 1.06
CA GLU A 130 2.04 10.38 -0.29
C GLU A 130 2.11 8.98 -0.88
N TYR A 131 1.04 8.61 -1.57
CA TYR A 131 0.85 7.26 -2.05
C TYR A 131 0.30 7.26 -3.46
N TRP A 132 0.83 6.36 -4.29
CA TRP A 132 0.12 5.88 -5.46
C TRP A 132 -0.76 4.70 -5.06
N LEU A 133 -1.95 4.64 -5.65
CA LEU A 133 -2.99 3.68 -5.30
C LEU A 133 -3.21 2.71 -6.44
N THR A 134 -3.50 1.48 -6.05
CA THR A 134 -3.93 0.45 -6.98
C THR A 134 -5.05 -0.37 -6.40
N GLY A 135 -5.83 -1.03 -7.24
CA GLY A 135 -6.96 -1.82 -6.79
C GLY A 135 -7.26 -3.02 -7.68
N ARG A 136 -7.90 -4.02 -7.07
CA ARG A 136 -8.50 -5.16 -7.74
C ARG A 136 -9.89 -5.43 -7.18
N LEU A 137 -10.73 -6.14 -7.93
CA LEU A 137 -11.99 -6.66 -7.37
C LEU A 137 -11.69 -7.52 -6.14
N ALA A 138 -12.35 -7.22 -5.02
CA ALA A 138 -12.11 -7.91 -3.76
C ALA A 138 -12.52 -9.39 -3.83
N ASP A 139 -13.58 -9.67 -4.60
CA ASP A 139 -14.16 -11.01 -4.77
C ASP A 139 -13.63 -11.74 -6.01
N ALA A 140 -12.66 -11.17 -6.74
CA ALA A 140 -12.01 -11.88 -7.84
C ALA A 140 -11.14 -13.01 -7.30
N LEU A 141 -11.24 -14.19 -7.92
CA LEU A 141 -10.41 -15.34 -7.58
C LEU A 141 -8.94 -14.92 -7.63
N ALA A 142 -8.19 -15.21 -6.57
CA ALA A 142 -6.75 -15.00 -6.60
C ALA A 142 -6.16 -15.76 -7.80
N PRO A 143 -5.23 -15.18 -8.57
CA PRO A 143 -4.56 -15.92 -9.62
C PRO A 143 -3.96 -17.19 -9.02
N GLU A 144 -4.25 -18.34 -9.63
CA GLU A 144 -3.75 -19.63 -9.17
C GLU A 144 -2.24 -19.53 -8.96
N ALA A 145 -1.78 -19.81 -7.75
CA ALA A 145 -0.36 -19.89 -7.47
C ALA A 145 0.21 -20.98 -8.37
N THR A 146 1.09 -20.61 -9.30
CA THR A 146 1.80 -21.56 -10.16
C THR A 146 2.41 -22.63 -9.25
N PRO A 147 2.12 -23.93 -9.46
CA PRO A 147 2.64 -24.98 -8.60
C PRO A 147 4.17 -24.85 -8.53
N GLN A 148 4.70 -24.64 -7.32
CA GLN A 148 6.12 -24.61 -7.09
C GLN A 148 6.72 -25.92 -7.62
N ALA A 149 7.65 -25.81 -8.57
CA ALA A 149 8.35 -26.97 -9.10
C ALA A 149 8.97 -27.76 -7.92
N PRO A 150 8.84 -29.10 -7.91
CA PRO A 150 9.31 -29.89 -6.78
C PRO A 150 10.80 -29.63 -6.54
N GLN A 151 11.13 -29.16 -5.34
CA GLN A 151 12.51 -29.05 -4.87
C GLN A 151 13.15 -30.42 -5.02
N LYS A 152 14.11 -30.54 -5.95
CA LYS A 152 14.98 -31.72 -6.03
C LYS A 152 15.82 -31.76 -4.76
N GLN A 153 15.36 -32.49 -3.75
CA GLN A 153 16.19 -32.90 -2.63
C GLN A 153 17.45 -33.56 -3.20
N GLY A 154 18.59 -33.12 -2.69
CA GLY A 154 19.90 -33.29 -3.31
C GLY A 154 20.23 -34.73 -3.67
N PHE A 155 20.37 -34.96 -4.97
CA PHE A 155 21.02 -36.13 -5.57
C PHE A 155 22.46 -36.37 -5.03
N TRP A 156 23.03 -35.37 -4.35
CA TRP A 156 24.36 -35.41 -3.73
C TRP A 156 24.44 -36.13 -2.38
N GLN A 157 23.32 -36.41 -1.68
CA GLN A 157 23.35 -37.19 -0.43
C GLN A 157 23.53 -38.71 -0.64
N LYS A 158 23.47 -39.20 -1.90
CA LYS A 158 23.73 -40.62 -2.22
C LYS A 158 25.11 -40.90 -2.83
N LEU A 159 25.94 -39.87 -3.06
CA LEU A 159 27.29 -40.02 -3.65
C LEU A 159 28.42 -39.93 -2.61
N LEU A 160 28.12 -39.56 -1.36
CA LEU A 160 29.08 -39.57 -0.25
C LEU A 160 28.67 -40.67 0.74
N GLY A 161 28.92 -41.93 0.35
CA GLY A 161 28.87 -43.06 1.25
C GLY A 161 30.17 -43.16 2.04
N ASN A 162 30.09 -42.98 3.36
CA ASN A 162 30.60 -43.88 4.42
C ASN A 162 30.29 -43.28 5.79
#